data_AF-A0A7W2GHQ9-F1
#
_entry.id   AF-A0A7W2GHQ9-F1
#
_cell.length_a   1.000
_cell.length_b   1.000
_cell.length_c   1.000
_cell.angle_alpha   90.00
_cell.angle_beta   90.00
_cell.angle_gamma   90.00
#
_symmetry.space_group_name_H-M   'P 1'
#
loop_
_entity.id
_entity.type
_entity.pdbx_description
1 polymer ?
#
loop_
_entity_poly.entity_id
_entity_poly.type
_entity_poly.pdbx_seq_one_letter_code
_entity_poly.pdbx_strand_id
1 'polypeptide(L)'
;MRNLYIILFAVFTLVSCDEDDTNLPAPYYSVEGKWIWSPSQNRADANTMYEFVDGIRYTYYCITCPGDDTYWNSLETTDALPDTDAYTFENDTLRVDLDFGNELVTLVTFECDGGKLFMDGEFSHLWRLSSDCQ
;
A
#
# COMPACT_ATOMS: atom_id res chain seq x y z
N MET A 1 -34.49 22.89 58.63
CA MET A 1 -33.71 23.61 57.62
C MET A 1 -32.27 23.14 57.76
N ARG A 2 -31.93 22.06 57.04
CA ARG A 2 -31.05 22.07 55.84
C ARG A 2 -29.71 22.72 56.16
N ASN A 3 -28.67 21.88 56.22
CA ASN A 3 -27.39 22.05 55.53
C ASN A 3 -26.64 20.72 55.59
N LEU A 4 -26.96 19.88 54.59
CA LEU A 4 -26.33 18.60 54.29
C LEU A 4 -25.02 18.90 53.55
N TYR A 5 -23.87 18.62 54.18
CA TYR A 5 -22.57 18.70 53.50
C TYR A 5 -22.37 17.41 52.70
N ILE A 6 -22.57 17.48 51.39
CA ILE A 6 -22.25 16.40 50.47
C ILE A 6 -20.76 16.52 50.12
N ILE A 7 -19.93 15.65 50.71
CA ILE A 7 -18.55 15.46 50.25
C ILE A 7 -18.63 14.62 48.98
N LEU A 8 -18.38 15.27 47.84
CA LEU A 8 -18.31 14.62 46.53
C LEU A 8 -16.98 13.86 46.45
N PHE A 9 -17.01 12.55 46.62
CA PHE A 9 -15.85 11.70 46.37
C PHE A 9 -15.79 11.42 44.86
N ALA A 10 -14.98 12.21 44.14
CA ALA A 10 -14.69 11.97 42.74
C ALA A 10 -13.77 10.74 42.64
N VAL A 11 -14.33 9.58 42.30
CA VAL A 11 -13.56 8.39 41.96
C VAL A 11 -13.03 8.59 40.54
N PHE A 12 -11.81 9.12 40.43
CA PHE A 12 -11.04 9.04 39.19
C PHE A 12 -10.59 7.58 39.03
N THR A 13 -11.35 6.80 38.25
CA THR A 13 -10.83 5.54 37.72
C THR A 13 -9.76 5.91 36.68
N LEU A 14 -8.50 5.88 37.10
CA LEU A 14 -7.39 5.78 36.16
C LEU A 14 -7.52 4.41 35.50
N VAL A 15 -8.18 4.36 34.34
CA VAL A 15 -8.01 3.24 33.42
C VAL A 15 -6.56 3.33 32.96
N SER A 16 -5.69 2.61 33.66
CA SER A 16 -4.41 2.19 33.11
C SER A 16 -4.77 1.30 31.93
N CYS A 17 -4.59 1.77 30.71
CA CYS A 17 -4.44 0.84 29.60
C CYS A 17 -3.18 0.06 29.96
N ASP A 18 -3.35 -1.19 30.38
CA ASP A 18 -2.24 -2.13 30.30
C ASP A 18 -1.81 -2.12 28.84
N GLU A 19 -0.56 -1.75 28.58
CA GLU A 19 0.09 -2.06 27.32
C GLU A 19 0.17 -3.59 27.29
N ASP A 20 -0.93 -4.21 26.87
CA ASP A 20 -1.00 -5.61 26.56
C ASP A 20 -0.11 -5.79 25.34
N ASP A 21 1.18 -6.02 25.63
CA ASP A 21 2.27 -6.39 24.74
C ASP A 21 1.98 -7.81 24.20
N THR A 22 0.78 -7.93 23.65
CA THR A 22 0.39 -9.00 22.77
C THR A 22 1.30 -8.82 21.57
N ASN A 23 2.27 -9.74 21.44
CA ASN A 23 2.95 -10.01 20.18
C ASN A 23 1.89 -10.44 19.16
N LEU A 24 1.12 -9.47 18.68
CA LEU A 24 0.23 -9.64 17.56
C LEU A 24 1.13 -9.99 16.38
N PRO A 25 0.77 -11.00 15.57
CA PRO A 25 1.52 -11.28 14.37
C PRO A 25 1.60 -10.00 13.54
N ALA A 26 2.78 -9.73 12.97
CA ALA A 26 2.96 -8.61 12.08
C ALA A 26 1.84 -8.65 11.02
N PRO A 27 1.20 -7.52 10.71
CA PRO A 27 0.12 -7.49 9.74
C PRO A 27 0.60 -8.08 8.41
N TYR A 28 -0.17 -9.03 7.88
CA TYR A 28 0.11 -9.63 6.59
C TYR A 28 -0.44 -8.72 5.50
N TYR A 29 0.47 -8.13 4.72
CA TYR A 29 0.12 -7.33 3.56
C TYR A 29 0.34 -8.14 2.28
N SER A 30 -0.59 -7.98 1.33
CA SER A 30 -0.50 -8.61 0.02
C SER A 30 0.05 -7.64 -1.01
N VAL A 31 0.80 -8.15 -1.98
CA VAL A 31 1.17 -7.37 -3.18
C VAL A 31 -0.04 -7.15 -4.11
N GLU A 32 -1.11 -7.93 -3.96
CA GLU A 32 -2.33 -7.81 -4.75
C GLU A 32 -2.95 -6.41 -4.64
N GLY A 33 -3.35 -5.85 -5.78
CA GLY A 33 -3.99 -4.55 -5.89
C GLY A 33 -3.28 -3.59 -6.86
N LYS A 34 -3.77 -2.35 -6.88
CA LYS A 34 -3.29 -1.28 -7.75
C LYS A 34 -2.24 -0.43 -7.04
N TRP A 35 -1.13 -0.18 -7.72
CA TRP A 35 0.04 0.53 -7.21
C TRP A 35 0.53 1.54 -8.22
N ILE A 36 0.91 2.71 -7.74
CA ILE A 36 1.34 3.84 -8.54
C ILE A 36 2.86 3.93 -8.49
N TRP A 37 3.49 4.09 -9.64
CA TRP A 37 4.91 4.32 -9.78
C TRP A 37 5.20 5.68 -10.40
N SER A 38 6.27 6.29 -9.91
CA SER A 38 6.74 7.60 -10.34
C SER A 38 8.22 7.56 -10.73
N PRO A 39 8.63 8.28 -11.80
CA PRO A 39 10.03 8.35 -12.20
C PRO A 39 10.92 9.13 -11.22
N SER A 40 10.36 10.05 -10.43
CA SER A 40 11.14 10.89 -9.49
C SER A 40 11.01 10.49 -8.02
N GLN A 41 10.40 9.34 -7.73
CA GLN A 41 9.99 8.94 -6.37
C GLN A 41 9.03 9.93 -5.70
N ASN A 42 8.29 10.71 -6.50
CA ASN A 42 7.23 11.59 -6.03
C ASN A 42 5.91 11.14 -6.67
N ARG A 43 4.96 10.64 -5.86
CA ARG A 43 3.66 10.20 -6.35
C ARG A 43 2.95 11.24 -7.24
N ALA A 44 3.19 12.53 -7.03
CA ALA A 44 2.58 13.60 -7.81
C ALA A 44 2.97 13.63 -9.29
N ASP A 45 4.10 13.03 -9.68
CA ASP A 45 4.50 12.89 -11.09
C ASP A 45 4.37 11.46 -11.62
N ALA A 46 3.61 10.63 -10.90
CA ALA A 46 3.37 9.27 -11.31
C ALA A 46 2.67 9.20 -12.66
N ASN A 47 3.21 8.33 -13.51
CA ASN A 47 2.76 8.13 -14.88
C ASN A 47 2.47 6.65 -15.18
N THR A 48 2.75 5.76 -14.23
CA THR A 48 2.57 4.32 -14.40
C THR A 48 1.77 3.77 -13.23
N MET A 49 0.81 2.89 -13.52
CA MET A 49 0.17 2.06 -12.52
C MET A 49 0.43 0.58 -12.83
N TYR A 50 0.74 -0.18 -11.80
CA TYR A 50 0.78 -1.64 -11.82
C TYR A 50 -0.42 -2.19 -11.08
N GLU A 51 -1.14 -3.13 -11.67
CA GLU A 51 -2.18 -3.90 -10.99
C GLU A 51 -1.75 -5.35 -10.91
N PHE A 52 -1.52 -5.82 -9.69
CA PHE A 52 -1.28 -7.23 -9.41
C PHE A 52 -2.63 -7.87 -9.09
N VAL A 53 -2.99 -8.91 -9.85
CA VAL A 53 -4.20 -9.73 -9.64
C VAL A 53 -3.94 -11.16 -10.10
N ASP A 54 -4.12 -12.14 -9.21
CA ASP A 54 -4.13 -13.58 -9.52
C ASP A 54 -2.87 -14.07 -10.29
N GLY A 55 -1.70 -13.55 -9.92
CA GLY A 55 -0.42 -13.91 -10.55
C GLY A 55 -0.15 -13.21 -11.90
N ILE A 56 -0.96 -12.24 -12.29
CA ILE A 56 -0.74 -11.38 -13.47
C ILE A 56 -0.55 -9.93 -13.03
N ARG A 57 0.49 -9.28 -13.56
CA ARG A 57 0.72 -7.85 -13.43
C ARG A 57 0.30 -7.15 -14.71
N TYR A 58 -0.72 -6.32 -14.61
CA TYR A 58 -1.13 -5.39 -15.66
C TYR A 58 -0.39 -4.07 -15.51
N THR A 59 -0.02 -3.47 -16.63
CA THR A 59 0.64 -2.17 -16.66
C THR A 59 -0.25 -1.16 -17.36
N TYR A 60 -0.42 0.00 -16.74
CA TYR A 60 -1.15 1.14 -17.27
C TYR A 60 -0.20 2.31 -17.36
N TYR A 61 -0.32 3.08 -18.44
CA TYR A 61 0.56 4.21 -18.68
C TYR A 61 -0.22 5.45 -19.05
N CYS A 62 0.13 6.57 -18.42
CA CYS A 62 -0.43 7.87 -18.72
C CYS A 62 0.70 8.87 -18.95
N ILE A 63 0.69 9.50 -20.14
CA ILE A 63 1.60 10.62 -20.47
C ILE A 63 0.88 11.96 -20.31
N THR A 64 -0.39 12.03 -20.72
CA THR A 64 -1.19 13.27 -20.74
C THR A 64 -2.55 13.03 -20.09
N CYS A 65 -2.56 12.84 -18.78
CA CYS A 65 -3.77 12.75 -17.97
C CYS A 65 -3.55 13.45 -16.63
N PRO A 66 -4.61 13.67 -15.83
CA PRO A 66 -4.48 14.24 -14.49
C PRO A 66 -3.55 13.44 -13.57
N GLY A 67 -3.48 12.12 -13.74
CA GLY A 67 -2.62 11.24 -12.93
C GLY A 67 -3.04 11.16 -11.46
N ASP A 68 -4.24 11.65 -11.12
CA ASP A 68 -4.78 11.61 -9.77
C ASP A 68 -5.52 10.30 -9.47
N ASP A 69 -5.88 10.09 -8.22
CA ASP A 69 -6.60 8.90 -7.78
C ASP A 69 -7.94 8.71 -8.49
N THR A 70 -8.63 9.80 -8.86
CA THR A 70 -9.91 9.69 -9.55
C THR A 70 -9.71 9.09 -10.94
N TYR A 71 -8.68 9.55 -11.65
CA TYR A 71 -8.27 9.00 -12.94
C TYR A 71 -7.85 7.53 -12.81
N TRP A 72 -6.90 7.20 -11.93
CA TRP A 72 -6.39 5.83 -11.80
C TRP A 72 -7.46 4.83 -11.36
N ASN A 73 -8.38 5.22 -10.47
CA ASN A 73 -9.51 4.38 -10.05
C ASN A 73 -10.55 4.19 -11.16
N SER A 74 -10.57 5.05 -12.18
CA SER A 74 -11.50 4.91 -13.32
C SER A 74 -11.05 3.88 -14.36
N LEU A 75 -9.81 3.41 -14.28
CA LEU A 75 -9.24 2.45 -15.23
C LEU A 75 -9.65 1.02 -14.89
N GLU A 76 -10.16 0.32 -15.90
CA GLU A 76 -10.47 -1.10 -15.85
C GLU A 76 -9.36 -1.91 -16.53
N THR A 77 -9.29 -3.22 -16.30
CA THR A 77 -8.27 -4.10 -16.90
C THR A 77 -8.22 -4.02 -18.43
N THR A 78 -9.31 -3.65 -19.09
CA THR A 78 -9.36 -3.43 -20.54
C THR A 78 -8.59 -2.20 -21.02
N ASP A 79 -8.27 -1.26 -20.12
CA ASP A 79 -7.48 -0.06 -20.38
C ASP A 79 -5.98 -0.29 -20.19
N ALA A 80 -5.57 -1.47 -19.68
CA ALA A 80 -4.18 -1.84 -19.53
C ALA A 80 -3.48 -1.94 -20.89
N LEU A 81 -2.15 -1.88 -20.88
CA LEU A 81 -1.35 -2.24 -22.05
C LEU A 81 -1.64 -3.70 -22.45
N PRO A 82 -1.58 -4.05 -23.76
CA PRO A 82 -1.92 -5.38 -24.23
C PRO A 82 -1.03 -6.50 -23.65
N ASP A 83 0.23 -6.18 -23.38
CA ASP A 83 1.20 -7.11 -22.81
C ASP A 83 1.04 -7.15 -21.28
N THR A 84 1.14 -8.36 -20.71
CA THR A 84 0.96 -8.61 -19.29
C THR A 84 2.09 -9.48 -18.78
N ASP A 85 2.54 -9.21 -17.56
CA ASP A 85 3.67 -9.92 -16.98
C ASP A 85 3.19 -10.94 -15.94
N ALA A 86 3.68 -12.18 -16.00
CA ALA A 86 3.41 -13.14 -14.94
C ALA A 86 4.21 -12.78 -13.68
N TYR A 87 3.63 -12.96 -12.49
CA TYR A 87 4.34 -12.71 -11.24
C TYR A 87 4.09 -13.77 -10.17
N THR A 88 5.05 -13.88 -9.25
CA THR A 88 4.91 -14.65 -8.01
C THR A 88 5.37 -13.81 -6.83
N PHE A 89 4.77 -14.04 -5.67
CA PHE A 89 5.18 -13.42 -4.42
C PHE A 89 5.28 -14.46 -3.31
N GLU A 90 6.51 -14.78 -2.93
CA GLU A 90 6.82 -15.84 -1.96
C GLU A 90 7.92 -15.36 -1.01
N ASN A 91 7.72 -15.51 0.31
CA ASN A 91 8.70 -15.15 1.33
C ASN A 91 9.32 -13.76 1.10
N ASP A 92 8.46 -12.75 0.95
CA ASP A 92 8.82 -11.34 0.71
C ASP A 92 9.58 -11.07 -0.59
N THR A 93 9.69 -12.06 -1.48
CA THR A 93 10.32 -11.91 -2.79
C THR A 93 9.27 -11.78 -3.88
N LEU A 94 9.26 -10.64 -4.55
CA LEU A 94 8.47 -10.42 -5.76
C LEU A 94 9.31 -10.80 -6.98
N ARG A 95 8.75 -11.69 -7.80
CA ARG A 95 9.30 -12.06 -9.10
C ARG A 95 8.31 -11.67 -10.18
N VAL A 96 8.76 -10.96 -11.19
CA VAL A 96 7.95 -10.61 -12.36
C VAL A 96 8.70 -11.01 -13.62
N ASP A 97 8.11 -11.86 -14.44
CA ASP A 97 8.61 -12.21 -15.77
C ASP A 97 8.31 -11.04 -16.72
N LEU A 98 9.34 -10.29 -17.09
CA LEU A 98 9.23 -9.08 -17.93
C LEU A 98 9.29 -9.43 -19.43
N ASP A 99 9.05 -10.70 -19.76
CA ASP A 99 9.18 -11.30 -21.08
C ASP A 99 10.60 -11.16 -21.68
N PHE A 100 10.80 -11.80 -22.83
CA PHE A 100 12.03 -11.72 -23.63
C PHE A 100 13.31 -12.10 -22.86
N GLY A 101 13.18 -12.95 -21.83
CA GLY A 101 14.29 -13.40 -20.99
C GLY A 101 14.72 -12.42 -19.92
N ASN A 102 13.91 -11.40 -19.61
CA ASN A 102 14.14 -10.46 -18.52
C ASN A 102 13.23 -10.81 -17.32
N GLU A 103 13.74 -10.66 -16.11
CA GLU A 103 12.99 -10.91 -14.87
C GLU A 103 13.32 -9.80 -13.87
N LEU A 104 12.30 -9.25 -13.21
CA LEU A 104 12.46 -8.49 -11.98
C LEU A 104 12.44 -9.47 -10.81
N VAL A 105 13.48 -9.46 -9.99
CA VAL A 105 13.52 -10.20 -8.72
C VAL A 105 13.94 -9.23 -7.63
N THR A 106 13.07 -8.98 -6.67
CA THR A 106 13.33 -7.99 -5.61
C THR A 106 12.70 -8.41 -4.29
N LEU A 107 13.35 -8.01 -3.20
CA LEU A 107 12.78 -8.09 -1.86
C LEU A 107 11.81 -6.93 -1.67
N VAL A 108 10.65 -7.24 -1.11
CA VAL A 108 9.57 -6.30 -0.84
C VAL A 108 9.48 -6.04 0.65
N THR A 109 9.40 -4.76 1.01
CA THR A 109 9.00 -4.34 2.36
C THR A 109 7.76 -3.48 2.26
N PHE A 110 6.74 -3.82 3.05
CA PHE A 110 5.55 -2.99 3.17
C PHE A 110 5.78 -1.90 4.20
N GLU A 111 5.48 -0.67 3.82
CA GLU A 111 5.58 0.51 4.67
C GLU A 111 4.22 1.21 4.75
N CYS A 112 4.07 2.08 5.76
CA CYS A 112 2.85 2.87 5.97
C CYS A 112 1.58 2.00 5.95
N ASP A 113 1.55 0.99 6.82
CA ASP A 113 0.44 0.04 6.95
C ASP A 113 0.00 -0.61 5.63
N GLY A 114 0.98 -0.95 4.78
CA GLY A 114 0.74 -1.54 3.45
C GLY A 114 0.38 -0.53 2.36
N GLY A 115 0.40 0.76 2.68
CA GLY A 115 0.18 1.87 1.74
C GLY A 115 1.36 2.15 0.80
N LYS A 116 2.55 1.65 1.14
CA LYS A 116 3.75 1.72 0.29
C LYS A 116 4.41 0.35 0.18
N LEU A 117 4.96 0.09 -1.00
CA LEU A 117 5.75 -1.10 -1.30
C LEU A 117 7.15 -0.62 -1.66
N PHE A 118 8.10 -0.85 -0.76
CA PHE A 118 9.51 -0.63 -1.03
C PHE A 118 10.07 -1.87 -1.73
N MET A 119 10.73 -1.67 -2.89
CA MET A 119 11.43 -2.72 -3.63
C MET A 119 12.92 -2.42 -3.59
N ASP A 120 13.72 -3.36 -3.11
CA ASP A 120 15.18 -3.22 -3.09
C ASP A 120 15.71 -3.24 -4.55
N GLY A 121 16.03 -2.06 -5.11
CA GLY A 121 16.46 -1.88 -6.50
C GLY A 121 16.19 -0.50 -7.10
N GLU A 122 16.25 -0.39 -8.44
CA GLU A 122 16.03 0.87 -9.18
C GLU A 122 14.58 1.40 -9.10
N PHE A 123 13.60 0.53 -8.83
CA PHE A 123 12.19 0.87 -8.68
C PHE A 123 11.82 0.98 -7.20
N SER A 124 12.44 1.91 -6.47
CA SER A 124 12.48 1.83 -5.01
C SER A 124 11.12 1.87 -4.29
N HIS A 125 10.11 2.57 -4.81
CA HIS A 125 8.81 2.71 -4.14
C HIS A 125 7.63 2.64 -5.10
N LEU A 126 6.58 1.95 -4.65
CA LEU A 126 5.23 2.04 -5.19
C LEU A 126 4.26 2.50 -4.11
N TRP A 127 3.26 3.29 -4.49
CA TRP A 127 2.20 3.75 -3.59
C TRP A 127 0.91 3.01 -3.90
N ARG A 128 0.29 2.42 -2.90
CA ARG A 128 -1.02 1.79 -3.07
C ARG A 128 -2.01 2.87 -3.52
N LEU A 129 -2.78 2.56 -4.56
CA LEU A 129 -3.80 3.48 -5.06
C LEU A 129 -4.80 3.79 -3.93
N SER A 130 -5.11 5.07 -3.72
CA SER A 130 -6.01 5.55 -2.67
C SER A 130 -5.59 5.23 -1.23
N SER A 131 -4.30 5.03 -1.02
CA SER A 131 -3.71 5.14 0.31
C SER A 131 -3.50 6.62 0.71
N ASP A 132 -3.66 6.90 2.01
CA ASP A 132 -3.30 8.18 2.62
C ASP A 132 -1.79 8.39 2.76
N CYS A 133 -0.98 7.39 2.37
CA CYS A 133 0.47 7.36 2.50
C CYS A 133 1.21 8.04 1.34
N GLN A 134 0.73 9.18 0.82
CA GLN A 134 1.30 9.81 -0.38
C GLN A 134 2.69 10.40 -0.12
#